data_AF-A0A855F0J7-F1
#
_entry.id   AF-A0A855F0J7-F1
#
_cell.length_a   1.000
_cell.length_b   1.000
_cell.length_c   1.000
_cell.angle_alpha   90.00
_cell.angle_beta   90.00
_cell.angle_gamma   90.00
#
_symmetry.space_group_name_H-M   'P 1'
#
loop_
_entity.id
_entity.type
_entity.pdbx_description
1 polymer ?
#
loop_
_entity_poly.entity_id
_entity_poly.type
_entity_poly.pdbx_seq_one_letter_code
_entity_poly.pdbx_strand_id
1 'polypeptide(L)'
;MEDKKLLASISVDTSEAQSQLDSLISLLELKFGSLQSVPERIYEEILAVAKDIVFADSPSAGGTGLDIVYGVRFGAKYELLTAAIRAGEFDSEFL
;
A
#
# COMPACT_ATOMS: atom_id res chain seq x y z
N MET A 1 -6.71 4.88 -47.60
CA MET A 1 -5.66 5.07 -46.58
C MET A 1 -6.15 4.39 -45.33
N GLU A 2 -5.43 3.40 -44.81
CA GLU A 2 -5.73 2.83 -43.49
C GLU A 2 -5.42 3.87 -42.42
N ASP A 3 -6.39 4.14 -41.55
CA ASP A 3 -6.16 4.93 -40.34
C ASP A 3 -5.18 4.17 -39.44
N LYS A 4 -3.95 4.68 -39.34
CA LYS A 4 -2.98 4.16 -38.36
C LYS A 4 -3.48 4.53 -36.95
N LYS A 5 -4.17 3.60 -36.30
CA LYS A 5 -4.62 3.73 -34.92
C LYS A 5 -3.44 3.51 -33.95
N LEU A 6 -3.11 4.53 -33.18
CA LEU A 6 -2.19 4.40 -32.05
C LEU A 6 -2.90 3.63 -30.92
N LEU A 7 -2.34 2.51 -30.50
CA LEU A 7 -2.80 1.76 -29.33
C LEU A 7 -1.84 2.05 -28.17
N ALA A 8 -2.40 2.55 -27.07
CA ALA A 8 -1.68 2.78 -25.83
C ALA A 8 -2.45 2.17 -24.67
N SER A 9 -1.73 1.61 -23.70
CA SER A 9 -2.27 1.08 -22.45
C SER A 9 -1.59 1.75 -21.26
N ILE A 10 -2.38 2.00 -20.22
CA ILE A 10 -1.88 2.47 -18.93
C ILE A 10 -2.35 1.46 -17.91
N SER A 11 -1.41 0.89 -17.17
CA SER A 11 -1.68 -0.09 -16.12
C SER A 11 -0.99 0.29 -14.82
N VAL A 12 -1.44 -0.33 -13.73
CA VAL A 12 -0.92 -0.12 -12.39
C VAL A 12 -0.39 -1.43 -11.86
N ASP A 13 0.87 -1.43 -11.45
CA ASP A 13 1.49 -2.52 -10.72
C ASP A 13 1.31 -2.31 -9.22
N THR A 14 0.55 -3.20 -8.58
CA THR A 14 0.24 -3.16 -7.15
C THR A 14 1.12 -4.07 -6.31
N SER A 15 2.17 -4.67 -6.86
CA SER A 15 2.99 -5.67 -6.17
C SER A 15 3.64 -5.12 -4.90
N GLU A 16 4.13 -3.88 -4.94
CA GLU A 16 4.73 -3.22 -3.78
C GLU A 16 3.69 -2.90 -2.69
N ALA A 17 2.55 -2.30 -3.07
CA ALA A 17 1.46 -2.06 -2.13
C ALA A 17 0.96 -3.35 -1.47
N GLN A 18 0.90 -4.46 -2.22
CA GLN A 18 0.55 -5.77 -1.67
C GLN A 18 1.61 -6.26 -0.68
N SER A 19 2.90 -6.16 -1.01
CA SER A 19 3.99 -6.53 -0.10
C SER A 19 3.99 -5.73 1.20
N GLN A 20 3.68 -4.42 1.11
CA GLN A 20 3.52 -3.56 2.28
C GLN A 20 2.31 -3.97 3.14
N LEU A 21 1.18 -4.34 2.51
CA LEU A 21 0.00 -4.84 3.22
C LEU A 21 0.29 -6.14 3.95
N ASP A 22 0.94 -7.09 3.29
CA ASP A 22 1.34 -8.38 3.89
C ASP A 22 2.29 -8.17 5.08
N SER A 23 3.20 -7.20 4.96
CA SER A 23 4.12 -6.80 6.04
C SER A 23 3.37 -6.16 7.22
N LEU A 24 2.34 -5.34 6.95
CA LEU A 24 1.51 -4.74 8.00
C LEU A 24 0.68 -5.80 8.73
N ILE A 25 0.07 -6.74 8.00
CA ILE A 25 -0.67 -7.88 8.58
C ILE A 25 0.25 -8.67 9.51
N SER A 26 1.44 -9.03 9.02
CA SER A 26 2.44 -9.77 9.81
C SER A 26 2.86 -9.01 11.07
N LEU A 27 3.03 -7.68 10.98
CA LEU A 27 3.36 -6.83 12.12
C LEU A 27 2.22 -6.81 13.16
N LEU A 28 0.96 -6.71 12.72
CA LEU A 28 -0.20 -6.71 13.60
C LEU A 28 -0.35 -8.06 14.32
N GLU A 29 -0.21 -9.17 13.60
CA GLU A 29 -0.28 -10.51 14.20
C GLU A 29 0.88 -10.75 15.17
N LEU A 30 2.10 -10.31 14.83
CA LEU A 30 3.25 -10.41 15.73
C LEU A 30 3.03 -9.61 17.02
N LYS A 31 2.43 -8.42 16.91
CA LYS A 31 2.25 -7.49 18.03
C LYS A 31 1.07 -7.89 18.94
N PHE A 32 -0.05 -8.28 18.35
CA PHE A 32 -1.31 -8.52 19.07
C PHE A 32 -1.69 -10.01 19.16
N GLY A 33 -0.88 -10.90 18.61
CA GLY A 33 -1.10 -12.34 18.59
C GLY A 33 -2.12 -12.82 17.55
N SER A 34 -3.11 -11.99 17.20
CA SER A 34 -4.07 -12.25 16.14
C SER A 34 -4.68 -10.96 15.59
N LEU A 35 -5.20 -11.00 14.36
CA LEU A 35 -5.93 -9.86 13.79
C LEU A 35 -7.24 -9.54 14.55
N GLN A 36 -7.84 -10.51 15.24
CA GLN A 36 -9.03 -10.29 16.07
C GLN A 36 -8.71 -9.52 17.37
N SER A 37 -7.44 -9.51 17.78
CA SER A 37 -6.96 -8.83 18.99
C SER A 37 -6.45 -7.41 18.70
N VAL A 38 -6.51 -6.95 17.46
CA VAL A 38 -6.08 -5.61 17.04
C VAL A 38 -7.05 -4.56 17.62
N PRO A 39 -6.56 -3.55 18.36
CA PRO A 39 -7.40 -2.48 18.90
C PRO A 39 -8.18 -1.73 17.83
N GLU A 40 -9.44 -1.38 18.11
CA GLU A 40 -10.33 -0.74 17.12
C GLU A 40 -9.77 0.58 16.57
N ARG A 41 -9.05 1.35 17.41
CA ARG A 41 -8.35 2.58 17.03
C ARG A 41 -7.35 2.40 15.87
N ILE A 42 -6.81 1.19 15.67
CA ILE A 42 -5.90 0.91 14.54
C ILE A 42 -6.67 0.89 13.21
N TYR A 43 -7.97 0.55 13.20
CA TYR A 43 -8.75 0.52 11.96
C TYR A 43 -8.85 1.90 11.30
N GLU A 44 -8.96 2.98 12.06
CA GLU A 44 -8.96 4.35 11.51
C GLU A 44 -7.64 4.68 10.82
N GLU A 45 -6.52 4.26 11.40
CA GLU A 45 -5.20 4.42 10.78
C GLU A 45 -5.02 3.53 9.55
N ILE A 46 -5.53 2.29 9.55
CA ILE A 46 -5.55 1.43 8.36
C ILE A 46 -6.35 2.09 7.23
N LEU A 47 -7.49 2.71 7.54
CA LEU A 47 -8.27 3.46 6.55
C LEU A 47 -7.52 4.69 6.04
N ALA A 48 -6.72 5.34 6.89
CA ALA A 48 -5.85 6.44 6.48
C ALA A 48 -4.74 5.95 5.54
N VAL A 49 -4.12 4.79 5.81
CA VAL A 49 -3.15 4.12 4.92
C VAL A 49 -3.78 3.79 3.57
N ALA A 50 -4.98 3.21 3.55
CA ALA A 50 -5.68 2.85 2.32
C ALA A 50 -6.03 4.06 1.43
N LYS A 51 -6.14 5.25 2.03
CA LYS A 51 -6.38 6.52 1.31
C LYS A 51 -5.09 7.21 0.85
N ASP A 52 -3.94 6.76 1.34
CA ASP A 52 -2.62 7.34 1.04
C ASP A 52 -1.85 6.41 0.10
N ILE A 53 -2.35 6.27 -1.13
CA ILE A 53 -1.67 5.53 -2.20
C ILE A 53 -0.93 6.52 -3.08
N VAL A 54 0.37 6.27 -3.29
CA VAL A 54 1.24 7.09 -4.11
C VAL A 54 1.80 6.27 -5.27
N PHE A 55 1.97 6.92 -6.42
CA PHE A 55 2.67 6.32 -7.54
C PHE A 55 4.17 6.24 -7.22
N ALA A 56 4.74 5.04 -7.34
CA ALA A 56 6.18 4.82 -7.32
C ALA A 56 6.80 5.26 -8.67
N ASP A 57 8.12 5.41 -8.69
CA ASP A 57 8.93 6.06 -9.75
C ASP A 57 8.56 5.75 -11.21
N SER A 58 9.13 6.61 -12.09
CA SER A 58 8.97 6.70 -13.55
C SER A 58 8.39 5.45 -14.22
N PRO A 59 7.30 5.60 -14.98
CA PRO A 59 6.66 4.44 -15.59
C PRO A 59 7.63 3.68 -16.48
N SER A 60 7.62 2.36 -16.37
CA SER A 60 8.38 1.51 -17.28
C SER A 60 7.62 1.39 -18.61
N ALA A 61 8.33 1.55 -19.72
CA ALA A 61 7.78 1.31 -21.04
C ALA A 61 7.80 -0.21 -21.31
N GLY A 62 6.62 -0.82 -21.46
CA GLY A 62 6.47 -2.24 -21.77
C GLY A 62 6.42 -2.52 -23.29
N GLY A 63 7.44 -3.20 -23.83
CA GLY A 63 7.36 -3.85 -25.14
C GLY A 63 7.25 -2.95 -26.38
N THR A 64 6.81 -3.53 -27.52
CA THR A 64 6.76 -2.91 -28.86
C THR A 64 5.55 -1.98 -29.09
N GLY A 65 4.97 -1.42 -28.02
CA GLY A 65 3.82 -0.50 -28.05
C GLY A 65 3.94 0.60 -26.98
N LEU A 66 2.96 1.52 -26.93
CA LEU A 66 2.88 2.54 -25.87
C LEU A 66 2.19 1.93 -24.62
N ASP A 67 2.88 1.01 -23.95
CA ASP A 67 2.42 0.46 -22.66
C ASP A 67 3.16 1.14 -21.51
N ILE A 68 2.40 1.80 -20.64
CA ILE A 68 2.90 2.60 -19.52
C ILE A 68 2.45 1.93 -18.23
N VAL A 69 3.39 1.34 -17.49
CA VAL A 69 3.10 0.71 -16.20
C VAL A 69 3.60 1.59 -15.07
N TYR A 70 2.69 2.04 -14.20
CA TYR A 70 3.04 2.76 -12.97
C TYR A 70 3.00 1.81 -11.77
N GLY A 71 4.07 1.79 -10.97
CA GLY A 71 4.03 1.15 -9.66
C GLY A 71 3.21 1.98 -8.68
N VAL A 72 2.57 1.35 -7.70
CA VAL A 72 1.96 2.04 -6.56
C VAL A 72 2.41 1.43 -5.24
N ARG A 73 2.47 2.27 -4.22
CA ARG A 73 2.78 1.91 -2.83
C ARG A 73 1.96 2.76 -1.88
N PHE A 74 1.86 2.36 -0.62
CA PHE A 74 1.36 3.24 0.42
C PHE A 74 2.36 4.35 0.74
N GLY A 75 1.83 5.52 1.05
CA GLY A 75 2.56 6.74 1.33
C GLY A 75 3.01 6.85 2.79
N ALA A 76 3.14 8.09 3.27
CA ALA A 76 3.67 8.39 4.60
C ALA A 76 2.82 7.80 5.74
N LYS A 77 1.51 7.63 5.54
CA LYS A 77 0.62 7.03 6.55
C LYS A 77 1.02 5.60 6.89
N TYR A 78 1.55 4.84 5.94
CA TYR A 78 2.04 3.49 6.18
C TYR A 78 3.24 3.48 7.12
N GLU A 79 4.22 4.33 6.84
CA GLU A 79 5.43 4.46 7.67
C GLU A 79 5.07 4.92 9.09
N LEU A 80 4.16 5.90 9.21
CA LEU A 80 3.68 6.39 10.51
C LEU A 80 2.99 5.30 11.32
N LEU A 81 2.05 4.56 10.71
CA LEU A 81 1.33 3.50 11.40
C LEU A 81 2.28 2.38 11.83
N THR A 82 3.15 1.90 10.94
CA THR A 82 4.08 0.82 11.29
C THR A 82 5.09 1.24 12.36
N ALA A 83 5.52 2.51 12.36
CA ALA A 83 6.35 3.07 13.44
C ALA A 83 5.59 3.10 14.77
N ALA A 84 4.36 3.60 14.80
CA ALA A 84 3.54 3.67 16.00
C ALA A 84 3.23 2.28 16.61
N ILE A 85 2.95 1.28 15.77
CA ILE A 85 2.78 -0.12 16.21
C ILE A 85 4.07 -0.66 16.85
N ARG A 86 5.22 -0.44 16.21
CA ARG A 86 6.52 -0.87 16.76
C ARG A 86 6.86 -0.16 18.06
N ALA A 87 6.51 1.12 18.18
CA ALA A 87 6.70 1.92 19.39
C ALA A 87 5.74 1.53 20.54
N GLY A 88 4.73 0.70 20.26
CA GLY A 88 3.76 0.26 21.26
C GLY A 88 2.75 1.32 21.65
N GLU A 89 2.51 2.32 20.80
CA GLU A 89 1.48 3.36 21.04
C GLU A 89 0.07 2.78 21.22
N PHE A 90 -0.11 1.54 20.74
CA PHE A 90 -1.36 0.80 20.80
C PHE A 90 -1.43 -0.25 21.91
N ASP A 91 -0.37 -0.43 22.71
CA ASP A 91 -0.21 -1.56 23.65
C ASP A 91 -1.05 -1.44 24.92
N SER A 92 -1.57 -0.26 25.22
CA SER A 92 -2.14 0.02 26.53
C SER A 92 -3.65 0.20 26.51
N GLU A 93 -4.30 -0.67 27.29
CA GLU A 93 -5.46 -0.41 28.14
C GLU A 93 -5.15 0.72 29.16
N PHE A 94 -5.07 1.97 28.70
CA PHE A 94 -5.20 3.13 29.60
C PHE A 94 -6.47 3.90 29.26
N LEU A 95 -7.60 3.32 29.67
CA LEU A 95 -8.78 4.02 30.18
C LEU A 95 -9.43 3.17 31.26
#